data_AF-A0A1H7CMF6-F1
#
_entry.id   AF-A0A1H7CMF6-F1
#
_cell.length_a   1.000
_cell.length_b   1.000
_cell.length_c   1.000
_cell.angle_alpha   90.00
_cell.angle_beta   90.00
_cell.angle_gamma   90.00
#
_symmetry.space_group_name_H-M   'P 1'
#
loop_
_entity.id
_entity.type
_entity.pdbx_description
1 polymer ?
#
loop_
_entity_poly.entity_id
_entity_poly.type
_entity_poly.pdbx_seq_one_letter_code
_entity_poly.pdbx_strand_id
1 'polypeptide(L)'
;MIKTNKVLITVGSIVLSMGFLAGCSSDKETKADSTAIAAEQSEMTLEEKVIKYFEEYELPTEGRVSDDDPLYNSHNPEEYVAYENGYILSKETRHASTIMNTPEESPEPTPEQIPAVVAGKIIGAAYGPQSPLDDRVEIRIQSLELALEANEDGTVERWLTEMKEEFESISKMTDSVKYGERLLAAIDSLKVVAESITNHSIETNEEQALNGEFLTEPGYEPEIAQFFADYELPEEGQIPKDDPTYQGVNAEQLVAYENGMLFDRSSGQMVARRHYHDGTVPEPTPEQATGVVMGSIVDAASNGGAQIHASQGSAHMIKRLTEAKELNEFESLEEWLDARIEGYKKADALENVEDRVKLLTDENAELNKMVATFMDRQD
;
A
#
# COMPACT_ATOMS: atom_id res chain seq x y z
N MET A 1 -62.31 -20.13 15.20
CA MET A 1 -61.78 -19.45 16.40
C MET A 1 -60.43 -20.05 16.74
N ILE A 2 -59.35 -19.44 16.27
CA ILE A 2 -57.98 -19.85 16.57
C ILE A 2 -57.32 -18.62 17.18
N LYS A 3 -56.90 -18.72 18.45
CA LYS A 3 -56.26 -17.64 19.20
C LYS A 3 -54.80 -17.54 18.77
N THR A 4 -54.43 -16.38 18.24
CA THR A 4 -53.06 -15.97 17.93
C THR A 4 -52.39 -15.48 19.21
N ASN A 5 -51.30 -16.14 19.64
CA ASN A 5 -50.42 -15.59 20.67
C ASN A 5 -49.43 -14.62 20.00
N LYS A 6 -49.60 -13.33 20.29
CA LYS A 6 -48.59 -12.30 20.02
C LYS A 6 -47.64 -12.27 21.22
N VAL A 7 -46.35 -12.53 20.97
CA VAL A 7 -45.29 -12.21 21.92
C VAL A 7 -44.96 -10.73 21.77
N LEU A 8 -44.99 -10.05 22.91
CA LEU A 8 -44.75 -8.64 23.13
C LEU A 8 -43.22 -8.46 23.27
N ILE A 9 -42.57 -7.71 22.38
CA ILE A 9 -41.20 -7.22 22.60
C ILE A 9 -41.33 -5.82 23.16
N THR A 10 -41.03 -5.68 24.44
CA THR A 10 -40.94 -4.42 25.16
C THR A 10 -39.61 -3.75 24.81
N VAL A 11 -39.69 -2.58 24.18
CA VAL A 11 -38.56 -1.66 23.98
C VAL A 11 -38.15 -1.12 25.35
N GLY A 12 -37.01 -1.56 25.84
CA GLY A 12 -36.36 -1.02 27.03
C GLY A 12 -35.49 0.17 26.64
N SER A 13 -35.94 1.38 26.94
CA SER A 13 -35.16 2.61 26.85
C SER A 13 -34.02 2.56 27.88
N ILE A 14 -32.77 2.52 27.42
CA ILE A 14 -31.60 2.76 28.27
C ILE A 14 -31.47 4.28 28.43
N VAL A 15 -31.81 4.75 29.63
CA VAL A 15 -31.48 6.09 30.11
C VAL A 15 -30.02 6.04 30.58
N LEU A 16 -29.11 6.54 29.75
CA LEU A 16 -27.72 6.77 30.16
C LEU A 16 -27.66 8.12 30.88
N SER A 17 -27.41 8.04 32.19
CA SER A 17 -27.31 9.18 33.09
C SER A 17 -25.90 9.79 32.97
N MET A 18 -25.82 10.96 32.34
CA MET A 18 -24.62 11.80 32.37
C MET A 18 -24.41 12.35 33.79
N GLY A 19 -23.39 11.84 34.48
CA GLY A 19 -22.86 12.43 35.70
C GLY A 19 -21.81 13.48 35.38
N PHE A 20 -22.22 14.70 35.02
CA PHE A 20 -21.33 15.87 34.99
C PHE A 20 -21.09 16.37 36.43
N LEU A 21 -19.87 16.20 36.95
CA LEU A 21 -19.41 16.97 38.10
C LEU A 21 -19.07 18.39 37.62
N ALA A 22 -20.03 19.29 37.83
CA ALA A 22 -19.85 20.71 37.63
C ALA A 22 -18.96 21.30 38.74
N GLY A 23 -17.71 21.64 38.39
CA GLY A 23 -16.93 22.66 39.09
C GLY A 23 -17.40 24.04 38.62
N CYS A 24 -17.96 24.84 39.52
CA CYS A 24 -18.41 26.20 39.23
C CYS A 24 -17.22 27.12 38.92
N SER A 25 -17.03 27.47 37.65
CA SER A 25 -16.39 28.74 37.25
C SER A 25 -17.34 29.48 36.33
N SER A 26 -17.57 30.75 36.63
CA SER A 26 -18.59 31.58 36.02
C SER A 26 -18.08 32.26 34.75
N ASP A 27 -18.08 31.55 33.64
CA ASP A 27 -17.96 32.15 32.31
C ASP A 27 -19.21 31.79 31.50
N LYS A 28 -20.04 32.80 31.23
CA LYS A 28 -21.29 32.64 30.45
C LYS A 28 -21.03 32.59 28.93
N GLU A 29 -19.82 32.84 28.47
CA GLU A 29 -19.46 32.79 27.04
C GLU A 29 -19.05 31.38 26.57
N THR A 30 -18.45 30.55 27.42
CA THR A 30 -17.99 29.19 27.03
C THR A 30 -19.11 28.15 26.88
N LYS A 31 -20.30 28.41 27.43
CA LYS A 31 -21.44 27.47 27.35
C LYS A 31 -22.18 27.49 26.01
N ALA A 32 -22.13 28.61 25.29
CA ALA A 32 -22.76 28.71 23.97
C ALA A 32 -21.97 27.90 22.93
N ASP A 33 -20.64 27.98 23.00
CA ASP A 33 -19.73 27.28 22.08
C ASP A 33 -19.75 25.76 22.26
N SER A 34 -19.69 25.26 23.51
CA SER A 34 -19.69 23.81 23.76
C SER A 34 -21.00 23.13 23.33
N THR A 35 -22.11 23.87 23.34
CA THR A 35 -23.43 23.33 22.96
C THR A 35 -23.62 23.36 21.44
N ALA A 36 -23.02 24.33 20.74
CA ALA A 36 -23.01 24.39 19.28
C ALA A 36 -22.11 23.28 18.69
N ILE A 37 -20.89 23.10 19.24
CA ILE A 37 -19.97 22.03 18.83
C ILE A 37 -20.59 20.64 19.06
N ALA A 38 -21.26 20.43 20.20
CA ALA A 38 -21.95 19.17 20.49
C ALA A 38 -23.18 18.92 19.60
N ALA A 39 -23.87 19.97 19.16
CA ALA A 39 -25.00 19.85 18.22
C ALA A 39 -24.51 19.55 16.79
N GLU A 40 -23.44 20.21 16.35
CA GLU A 40 -22.82 20.00 15.04
C GLU A 40 -22.21 18.58 14.92
N GLN A 41 -21.56 18.08 15.98
CA GLN A 41 -21.08 16.69 16.02
C GLN A 41 -22.20 15.63 16.13
N SER A 42 -23.43 16.02 16.48
CA SER A 42 -24.55 15.07 16.59
C SER A 42 -25.16 14.69 15.23
N GLU A 43 -24.92 15.52 14.21
CA GLU A 43 -25.44 15.29 12.84
C GLU A 43 -24.41 14.59 11.93
N MET A 44 -23.13 14.56 12.29
CA MET A 44 -22.08 13.91 11.50
C MET A 44 -22.20 12.37 11.50
N THR A 45 -21.95 11.76 10.35
CA THR A 45 -21.77 10.31 10.19
C THR A 45 -20.53 9.85 10.98
N LEU A 46 -20.40 8.53 11.15
CA LEU A 46 -19.22 7.96 11.81
C LEU A 46 -17.94 8.25 11.01
N GLU A 47 -18.03 8.12 9.70
CA GLU A 47 -16.97 8.44 8.73
C GLU A 47 -16.53 9.91 8.81
N GLU A 48 -17.47 10.86 8.80
CA GLU A 48 -17.18 12.28 8.92
C GLU A 48 -16.46 12.61 10.24
N LYS A 49 -16.74 11.87 11.32
CA LYS A 49 -16.07 12.04 12.61
C LYS A 49 -14.62 11.56 12.58
N VAL A 50 -14.37 10.45 11.88
CA VAL A 50 -13.02 9.91 11.68
C VAL A 50 -12.19 10.86 10.81
N ILE A 51 -12.78 11.36 9.72
CA ILE A 51 -12.20 12.39 8.85
C ILE A 51 -11.78 13.61 9.67
N LYS A 52 -12.73 14.20 10.42
CA LYS A 52 -12.46 15.38 11.24
C LYS A 52 -11.37 15.14 12.29
N TYR A 53 -11.35 13.96 12.91
CA TYR A 53 -10.30 13.57 13.86
C TYR A 53 -8.91 13.62 13.22
N PHE A 54 -8.77 13.09 12.01
CA PHE A 54 -7.49 13.12 11.30
C PHE A 54 -7.15 14.48 10.73
N GLU A 55 -8.12 15.30 10.31
CA GLU A 55 -7.90 16.69 9.86
C GLU A 55 -7.35 17.58 10.98
N GLU A 56 -7.86 17.42 12.20
CA GLU A 56 -7.45 18.17 13.39
C GLU A 56 -6.13 17.68 14.00
N TYR A 57 -5.63 16.50 13.59
CA TYR A 57 -4.40 15.92 14.11
C TYR A 57 -3.15 16.68 13.63
N GLU A 58 -2.39 17.23 14.58
CA GLU A 58 -1.07 17.82 14.33
C GLU A 58 0.04 16.82 14.67
N LEU A 59 1.09 16.76 13.84
CA LEU A 59 2.22 15.86 14.09
C LEU A 59 2.89 16.18 15.45
N PRO A 60 3.21 15.18 16.28
CA PRO A 60 3.81 15.38 17.59
C PRO A 60 5.13 16.12 17.48
N THR A 61 5.43 17.06 18.37
CA THR A 61 6.74 17.76 18.40
C THR A 61 7.75 17.09 19.32
N GLU A 62 7.26 16.32 20.30
CA GLU A 62 8.09 15.57 21.23
C GLU A 62 8.73 14.36 20.56
N GLY A 63 9.98 14.06 20.94
CA GLY A 63 10.74 12.93 20.40
C GLY A 63 11.20 13.08 18.94
N ARG A 64 11.00 14.23 18.29
CA ARG A 64 11.54 14.48 16.93
C ARG A 64 13.06 14.53 16.94
N VAL A 65 13.69 13.86 15.97
CA VAL A 65 15.14 13.97 15.75
C VAL A 65 15.46 15.12 14.78
N SER A 66 16.72 15.56 14.79
CA SER A 66 17.21 16.61 13.89
C SER A 66 17.18 16.16 12.43
N ASP A 67 17.01 17.07 11.48
CA ASP A 67 17.05 16.77 10.04
C ASP A 67 18.40 16.19 9.58
N ASP A 68 19.47 16.44 10.36
CA ASP A 68 20.81 15.87 10.16
C ASP A 68 21.00 14.47 10.78
N ASP A 69 19.97 13.90 11.40
CA ASP A 69 20.05 12.61 12.07
C ASP A 69 20.15 11.45 11.05
N PRO A 70 21.03 10.45 11.29
CA PRO A 70 21.14 9.26 10.43
C PRO A 70 19.82 8.51 10.16
N LEU A 71 18.78 8.70 10.98
CA LEU A 71 17.45 8.14 10.72
C LEU A 71 16.82 8.68 9.42
N TYR A 72 17.25 9.84 8.91
CA TYR A 72 16.85 10.37 7.60
C TYR A 72 17.67 9.82 6.43
N ASN A 73 18.62 8.89 6.63
CA ASN A 73 19.51 8.41 5.55
C ASN A 73 18.76 7.83 4.32
N SER A 74 17.48 7.49 4.45
CA SER A 74 16.62 6.99 3.38
C SER A 74 15.40 7.87 3.05
N HIS A 75 15.19 9.00 3.73
CA HIS A 75 13.96 9.81 3.62
C HIS A 75 14.27 11.31 3.60
N ASN A 76 13.56 12.08 2.77
CA ASN A 76 13.74 13.52 2.66
C ASN A 76 13.21 14.25 3.93
N PRO A 77 14.04 14.96 4.72
CA PRO A 77 13.58 15.68 5.89
C PRO A 77 12.61 16.82 5.56
N GLU A 78 12.51 17.28 4.30
CA GLU A 78 11.46 18.24 3.90
C GLU A 78 10.07 17.60 3.83
N GLU A 79 9.99 16.30 3.59
CA GLU A 79 8.73 15.54 3.40
C GLU A 79 8.33 14.73 4.64
N TYR A 80 9.28 14.39 5.50
CA TYR A 80 9.07 13.49 6.63
C TYR A 80 9.53 14.08 7.96
N VAL A 81 9.02 13.52 9.05
CA VAL A 81 9.46 13.77 10.42
C VAL A 81 9.87 12.44 11.05
N ALA A 82 11.14 12.30 11.41
CA ALA A 82 11.65 11.14 12.14
C ALA A 82 11.60 11.37 13.66
N TYR A 83 11.42 10.29 14.41
CA TYR A 83 11.34 10.27 15.86
C TYR A 83 12.39 9.34 16.48
N GLU A 84 12.81 9.64 17.71
CA GLU A 84 13.84 8.88 18.45
C GLU A 84 13.47 7.41 18.64
N ASN A 85 12.17 7.11 18.68
CA ASN A 85 11.67 5.75 18.76
C ASN A 85 11.67 5.03 17.40
N GLY A 86 12.24 5.58 16.33
CA GLY A 86 12.39 4.89 15.04
C GLY A 86 11.20 4.94 14.10
N TYR A 87 10.19 5.77 14.40
CA TYR A 87 9.10 6.09 13.48
C TYR A 87 9.47 7.25 12.55
N ILE A 88 8.97 7.18 11.31
CA ILE A 88 8.98 8.27 10.35
C ILE A 88 7.55 8.57 9.93
N LEU A 89 7.12 9.82 10.06
CA LEU A 89 5.78 10.27 9.69
C LEU A 89 5.87 11.22 8.50
N SER A 90 5.03 11.02 7.48
CA SER A 90 4.90 11.98 6.37
C SER A 90 4.27 13.29 6.87
N LYS A 91 4.86 14.43 6.48
CA LYS A 91 4.30 15.77 6.76
C LYS A 91 3.02 16.03 5.99
N GLU A 92 2.90 15.47 4.81
CA GLU A 92 1.76 15.64 3.92
C GLU A 92 0.63 14.68 4.30
N THR A 93 0.93 13.38 4.33
CA THR A 93 -0.11 12.35 4.49
C THR A 93 -0.36 11.93 5.93
N ARG A 94 0.47 12.40 6.87
CA ARG A 94 0.43 12.03 8.30
C ARG A 94 0.57 10.52 8.54
N HIS A 95 0.97 9.77 7.51
CA HIS A 95 1.21 8.33 7.54
C HIS A 95 2.47 8.02 8.35
N ALA A 96 2.38 7.10 9.31
CA ALA A 96 3.54 6.59 10.04
C ALA A 96 4.09 5.31 9.40
N SER A 97 5.41 5.28 9.20
CA SER A 97 6.19 4.10 8.82
C SER A 97 7.28 3.84 9.87
N THR A 98 7.74 2.60 9.98
CA THR A 98 8.86 2.22 10.85
C THR A 98 10.13 2.08 10.03
N ILE A 99 11.27 2.53 10.58
CA ILE A 99 12.58 2.41 9.92
C ILE A 99 13.11 0.95 9.95
N MET A 100 12.58 0.13 10.87
CA MET A 100 12.97 -1.27 11.03
C MET A 100 12.06 -2.20 10.22
N ASN A 101 12.68 -3.07 9.40
CA ASN A 101 12.02 -3.99 8.46
C ASN A 101 11.49 -5.29 9.12
N THR A 102 11.62 -5.44 10.44
CA THR A 102 11.25 -6.67 11.16
C THR A 102 10.07 -6.42 12.12
N PRO A 103 8.91 -7.06 11.90
CA PRO A 103 7.70 -6.88 12.73
C PRO A 103 7.90 -7.15 14.23
N GLU A 104 8.85 -8.01 14.59
CA GLU A 104 9.12 -8.43 15.98
C GLU A 104 9.85 -7.38 16.83
N GLU A 105 10.45 -6.35 16.20
CA GLU A 105 11.19 -5.29 16.89
C GLU A 105 10.56 -3.90 16.67
N SER A 106 9.28 -3.87 16.25
CA SER A 106 8.60 -2.61 16.01
C SER A 106 8.49 -1.83 17.33
N PRO A 107 9.04 -0.61 17.40
CA PRO A 107 9.02 0.20 18.61
C PRO A 107 7.57 0.56 18.98
N GLU A 108 7.25 0.68 20.27
CA GLU A 108 5.92 1.14 20.69
C GLU A 108 5.73 2.62 20.31
N PRO A 109 4.60 2.99 19.66
CA PRO A 109 4.30 4.39 19.40
C PRO A 109 3.97 5.10 20.71
N THR A 110 4.36 6.37 20.81
CA THR A 110 3.88 7.24 21.89
C THR A 110 2.38 7.53 21.71
N PRO A 111 1.64 7.90 22.79
CA PRO A 111 0.23 8.25 22.69
C PRO A 111 -0.07 9.31 21.62
N GLU A 112 0.83 10.27 21.43
CA GLU A 112 0.70 11.33 20.43
C GLU A 112 0.93 10.81 19.00
N GLN A 113 1.67 9.73 18.80
CA GLN A 113 1.93 9.10 17.49
C GLN A 113 0.86 8.10 17.07
N ILE A 114 0.04 7.61 18.01
CA ILE A 114 -1.05 6.64 17.74
C ILE A 114 -1.91 7.05 16.54
N PRO A 115 -2.39 8.31 16.41
CA PRO A 115 -3.25 8.68 15.29
C PRO A 115 -2.55 8.49 13.93
N ALA A 116 -1.26 8.81 13.82
CA ALA A 116 -0.50 8.62 12.58
C ALA A 116 -0.30 7.13 12.23
N VAL A 117 -0.12 6.27 13.24
CA VAL A 117 -0.03 4.82 13.05
C VAL A 117 -1.37 4.26 12.58
N VAL A 118 -2.47 4.64 13.23
CA VAL A 118 -3.83 4.24 12.84
C VAL A 118 -4.13 4.71 11.42
N ALA A 119 -3.82 5.96 11.08
CA ALA A 119 -3.95 6.52 9.73
C ALA A 119 -3.19 5.68 8.69
N GLY A 120 -1.95 5.28 9.01
CA GLY A 120 -1.16 4.46 8.10
C GLY A 120 -1.72 3.06 7.86
N LYS A 121 -2.32 2.45 8.89
CA LYS A 121 -3.02 1.16 8.76
C LYS A 121 -4.33 1.27 7.97
N ILE A 122 -5.08 2.36 8.13
CA ILE A 122 -6.29 2.65 7.33
C ILE A 122 -5.92 2.80 5.85
N ILE A 123 -4.88 3.57 5.54
CA ILE A 123 -4.35 3.72 4.16
C ILE A 123 -3.92 2.36 3.61
N GLY A 124 -3.20 1.56 4.40
CA GLY A 124 -2.80 0.21 4.01
C GLY A 124 -4.00 -0.72 3.74
N ALA A 125 -5.09 -0.61 4.50
CA ALA A 125 -6.32 -1.35 4.25
C ALA A 125 -7.02 -0.88 2.95
N ALA A 126 -7.06 0.44 2.72
CA ALA A 126 -7.69 1.01 1.53
C ALA A 126 -6.94 0.59 0.24
N TYR A 127 -5.61 0.71 0.25
CA TYR A 127 -4.75 0.55 -0.92
C TYR A 127 -3.87 -0.72 -0.90
N GLY A 128 -4.22 -1.71 -0.07
CA GLY A 128 -3.47 -2.96 0.09
C GLY A 128 -3.19 -3.69 -1.23
N PRO A 129 -2.25 -4.66 -1.22
CA PRO A 129 -1.65 -5.26 -2.42
C PRO A 129 -2.66 -5.79 -3.44
N GLN A 130 -2.25 -5.79 -4.71
CA GLN A 130 -3.02 -6.26 -5.87
C GLN A 130 -3.13 -7.80 -5.95
N SER A 131 -3.19 -8.51 -4.81
CA SER A 131 -3.31 -9.97 -4.71
C SER A 131 -4.66 -10.50 -5.23
N PRO A 132 -4.88 -11.82 -5.36
CA PRO A 132 -6.18 -12.41 -5.64
C PRO A 132 -7.31 -11.91 -4.71
N LEU A 133 -8.55 -11.90 -5.19
CA LEU A 133 -9.72 -11.31 -4.52
C LEU A 133 -9.99 -11.83 -3.10
N ASP A 134 -9.64 -13.08 -2.79
CA ASP A 134 -9.84 -13.67 -1.47
C ASP A 134 -8.75 -13.20 -0.48
N ASP A 135 -7.49 -13.15 -0.93
CA ASP A 135 -6.36 -12.62 -0.15
C ASP A 135 -6.55 -11.11 0.16
N ARG A 136 -7.23 -10.38 -0.73
CA ARG A 136 -7.55 -8.96 -0.55
C ARG A 136 -8.42 -8.68 0.70
N VAL A 137 -9.35 -9.57 1.03
CA VAL A 137 -10.24 -9.39 2.18
C VAL A 137 -9.51 -9.73 3.48
N GLU A 138 -8.72 -10.80 3.49
CA GLU A 138 -7.94 -11.19 4.67
C GLU A 138 -6.90 -10.12 5.04
N ILE A 139 -6.17 -9.59 4.06
CA ILE A 139 -5.19 -8.51 4.29
C ILE A 139 -5.86 -7.23 4.83
N ARG A 140 -7.07 -6.92 4.37
CA ARG A 140 -7.86 -5.78 4.86
C ARG A 140 -8.31 -5.98 6.30
N ILE A 141 -8.79 -7.18 6.64
CA ILE A 141 -9.15 -7.53 8.02
C ILE A 141 -7.92 -7.39 8.93
N GLN A 142 -6.77 -7.96 8.54
CA GLN A 142 -5.52 -7.85 9.31
C GLN A 142 -5.09 -6.39 9.49
N SER A 143 -5.20 -5.57 8.44
CA SER A 143 -4.86 -4.14 8.53
C SER A 143 -5.79 -3.37 9.48
N LEU A 144 -7.09 -3.71 9.49
CA LEU A 144 -8.07 -3.14 10.42
C LEU A 144 -7.86 -3.64 11.86
N GLU A 145 -7.42 -4.89 12.06
CA GLU A 145 -7.03 -5.40 13.38
C GLU A 145 -5.84 -4.64 13.94
N LEU A 146 -4.81 -4.42 13.13
CA LEU A 146 -3.66 -3.60 13.53
C LEU A 146 -4.06 -2.14 13.82
N ALA A 147 -5.02 -1.59 13.08
CA ALA A 147 -5.55 -0.26 13.36
C ALA A 147 -6.32 -0.22 14.69
N LEU A 148 -7.10 -1.26 15.01
CA LEU A 148 -7.81 -1.39 16.28
C LEU A 148 -6.86 -1.54 17.46
N GLU A 149 -5.83 -2.37 17.32
CA GLU A 149 -4.79 -2.55 18.34
C GLU A 149 -4.02 -1.26 18.61
N ALA A 150 -3.74 -0.47 17.58
CA ALA A 150 -3.08 0.82 17.73
C ALA A 150 -3.99 1.91 18.33
N ASN A 151 -5.31 1.80 18.18
CA ASN A 151 -6.27 2.84 18.59
C ASN A 151 -6.60 2.80 20.11
N GLU A 152 -5.60 3.00 20.97
CA GLU A 152 -5.76 2.93 22.43
C GLU A 152 -6.70 3.99 23.02
N ASP A 153 -6.88 5.12 22.33
CA ASP A 153 -7.73 6.22 22.79
C ASP A 153 -9.24 5.98 22.55
N GLY A 154 -9.58 4.92 21.80
CA GLY A 154 -10.97 4.57 21.46
C GLY A 154 -11.64 5.50 20.45
N THR A 155 -10.93 6.49 19.90
CA THR A 155 -11.55 7.58 19.13
C THR A 155 -12.18 7.11 17.82
N VAL A 156 -11.51 6.19 17.10
CA VAL A 156 -12.02 5.62 15.85
C VAL A 156 -12.43 4.14 15.97
N GLU A 157 -12.38 3.56 17.17
CA GLU A 157 -12.60 2.13 17.46
C GLU A 157 -13.92 1.61 16.87
N ARG A 158 -15.01 2.37 17.06
CA ARG A 158 -16.33 1.98 16.55
C ARG A 158 -16.34 1.86 15.03
N TRP A 159 -15.70 2.79 14.33
CA TRP A 159 -15.66 2.78 12.86
C TRP A 159 -14.81 1.62 12.35
N LEU A 160 -13.63 1.43 12.93
CA LEU A 160 -12.75 0.32 12.57
C LEU A 160 -13.43 -1.05 12.82
N THR A 161 -14.17 -1.17 13.92
CA THR A 161 -14.95 -2.38 14.25
C THR A 161 -16.04 -2.63 13.22
N GLU A 162 -16.84 -1.61 12.89
CA GLU A 162 -17.91 -1.72 11.88
C GLU A 162 -17.33 -2.11 10.50
N MET A 163 -16.21 -1.52 10.10
CA MET A 163 -15.53 -1.88 8.84
C MET A 163 -15.01 -3.31 8.86
N LYS A 164 -14.36 -3.74 9.95
CA LYS A 164 -13.87 -5.11 10.09
C LYS A 164 -15.01 -6.12 10.01
N GLU A 165 -16.11 -5.89 10.73
CA GLU A 165 -17.29 -6.76 10.70
C GLU A 165 -17.90 -6.85 9.30
N GLU A 166 -17.88 -5.76 8.52
CA GLU A 166 -18.34 -5.77 7.13
C GLU A 166 -17.44 -6.67 6.26
N PHE A 167 -16.11 -6.54 6.35
CA PHE A 167 -15.18 -7.43 5.61
C PHE A 167 -15.29 -8.90 6.05
N GLU A 168 -15.47 -9.17 7.34
CA GLU A 168 -15.74 -10.53 7.84
C GLU A 168 -17.10 -11.08 7.38
N SER A 169 -18.09 -10.21 7.16
CA SER A 169 -19.36 -10.62 6.56
C SER A 169 -19.17 -10.94 5.09
N ILE A 170 -18.37 -10.17 4.35
CA ILE A 170 -18.08 -10.35 2.93
C ILE A 170 -17.33 -11.67 2.69
N SER A 171 -16.31 -11.98 3.49
CA SER A 171 -15.53 -13.23 3.35
C SER A 171 -16.34 -14.51 3.49
N LYS A 172 -17.52 -14.44 4.14
CA LYS A 172 -18.43 -15.58 4.34
C LYS A 172 -19.49 -15.70 3.23
N MET A 173 -19.51 -14.79 2.25
CA MET A 173 -20.51 -14.80 1.18
C MET A 173 -20.15 -15.80 0.08
N THR A 174 -21.15 -16.58 -0.36
CA THR A 174 -20.98 -17.57 -1.44
C THR A 174 -21.56 -17.11 -2.78
N ASP A 175 -22.25 -15.96 -2.79
CA ASP A 175 -22.85 -15.35 -3.99
C ASP A 175 -21.84 -14.35 -4.57
N SER A 176 -21.20 -14.72 -5.68
CA SER A 176 -20.06 -13.97 -6.26
C SER A 176 -20.43 -12.55 -6.71
N VAL A 177 -21.67 -12.32 -7.14
CA VAL A 177 -22.11 -10.98 -7.58
C VAL A 177 -22.29 -10.07 -6.38
N LYS A 178 -23.01 -10.55 -5.34
CA LYS A 178 -23.18 -9.77 -4.10
C LYS A 178 -21.89 -9.61 -3.32
N TYR A 179 -20.99 -10.58 -3.40
CA TYR A 179 -19.65 -10.49 -2.87
C TYR A 179 -18.90 -9.31 -3.48
N GLY A 180 -18.85 -9.22 -4.81
CA GLY A 180 -18.18 -8.12 -5.51
C GLY A 180 -18.80 -6.75 -5.21
N GLU A 181 -20.13 -6.64 -5.25
CA GLU A 181 -20.83 -5.37 -4.97
C GLU A 181 -20.57 -4.85 -3.55
N ARG A 182 -20.66 -5.72 -2.53
CA ARG A 182 -20.40 -5.32 -1.13
C ARG A 182 -18.93 -5.05 -0.88
N LEU A 183 -18.03 -5.82 -1.51
CA LEU A 183 -16.60 -5.61 -1.40
C LEU A 183 -16.20 -4.22 -1.91
N LEU A 184 -16.73 -3.81 -3.06
CA LEU A 184 -16.49 -2.48 -3.61
C LEU A 184 -17.00 -1.38 -2.68
N ALA A 185 -18.25 -1.48 -2.21
CA ALA A 185 -18.82 -0.47 -1.32
C ALA A 185 -18.02 -0.31 0.00
N ALA A 186 -17.50 -1.42 0.54
CA ALA A 186 -16.65 -1.41 1.73
C ALA A 186 -15.27 -0.78 1.44
N ILE A 187 -14.69 -1.03 0.27
CA ILE A 187 -13.44 -0.41 -0.17
C ILE A 187 -13.62 1.09 -0.39
N ASP A 188 -14.70 1.52 -1.04
CA ASP A 188 -15.00 2.94 -1.26
C ASP A 188 -15.11 3.69 0.08
N SER A 189 -15.78 3.09 1.06
CA SER A 189 -15.89 3.68 2.41
C SER A 189 -14.53 3.80 3.11
N LEU A 190 -13.61 2.85 2.93
CA LEU A 190 -12.23 2.98 3.44
C LEU A 190 -11.46 4.09 2.72
N LYS A 191 -11.64 4.18 1.41
CA LYS A 191 -10.95 5.17 0.58
C LYS A 191 -11.34 6.58 0.94
N VAL A 192 -12.63 6.89 1.10
CA VAL A 192 -13.07 8.24 1.48
C VAL A 192 -12.37 8.73 2.76
N VAL A 193 -12.23 7.84 3.76
CA VAL A 193 -11.46 8.16 4.97
C VAL A 193 -9.97 8.30 4.67
N ALA A 194 -9.37 7.39 3.91
CA ALA A 194 -7.96 7.43 3.55
C ALA A 194 -7.58 8.69 2.74
N GLU A 195 -8.43 9.11 1.80
CA GLU A 195 -8.26 10.29 0.95
C GLU A 195 -8.36 11.59 1.76
N SER A 196 -9.24 11.62 2.76
CA SER A 196 -9.30 12.73 3.70
C SER A 196 -8.05 12.83 4.58
N ILE A 197 -7.51 11.70 5.03
CA ILE A 197 -6.27 11.65 5.81
C ILE A 197 -5.09 12.26 5.02
N THR A 198 -5.03 12.03 3.70
CA THR A 198 -3.89 12.46 2.86
C THR A 198 -3.98 13.90 2.33
N ASN A 199 -5.06 14.62 2.60
CA ASN A 199 -5.19 16.08 2.45
C ASN A 199 -4.77 16.72 1.10
N HIS A 200 -4.81 16.00 -0.04
CA HIS A 200 -5.07 16.54 -1.39
C HIS A 200 -5.19 15.42 -2.44
N SER A 201 -6.29 15.46 -3.20
CA SER A 201 -6.58 14.76 -4.47
C SER A 201 -5.99 13.36 -4.67
N ILE A 202 -6.66 12.36 -4.11
CA ILE A 202 -6.90 11.14 -4.88
C ILE A 202 -8.36 11.24 -5.30
N GLU A 203 -8.66 11.76 -6.50
CA GLU A 203 -9.98 11.56 -7.09
C GLU A 203 -9.99 10.14 -7.67
N THR A 204 -10.68 9.22 -7.01
CA THR A 204 -10.88 7.85 -7.50
C THR A 204 -12.23 7.70 -8.21
N ASN A 205 -12.20 7.49 -9.52
CA ASN A 205 -13.31 6.90 -10.28
C ASN A 205 -13.00 5.42 -10.51
N GLU A 206 -13.64 4.52 -9.75
CA GLU A 206 -13.36 3.08 -9.77
C GLU A 206 -14.55 2.24 -10.28
N GLU A 207 -15.27 2.70 -11.30
CA GLU A 207 -16.47 1.98 -11.80
C GLU A 207 -16.21 1.03 -13.00
N GLN A 208 -14.97 0.68 -13.35
CA GLN A 208 -14.74 -0.15 -14.56
C GLN A 208 -13.80 -1.37 -14.41
N ALA A 209 -13.29 -1.69 -13.22
CA ALA A 209 -12.43 -2.87 -13.05
C ALA A 209 -13.19 -4.22 -12.91
N LEU A 210 -14.50 -4.24 -12.66
CA LEU A 210 -15.23 -5.48 -12.35
C LEU A 210 -16.11 -6.09 -13.47
N ASN A 211 -16.20 -5.45 -14.64
CA ASN A 211 -16.90 -6.03 -15.80
C ASN A 211 -15.95 -6.64 -16.84
N GLY A 212 -14.65 -6.71 -16.53
CA GLY A 212 -13.68 -7.43 -17.34
C GLY A 212 -13.85 -8.93 -17.15
N GLU A 213 -14.51 -9.55 -18.12
CA GLU A 213 -14.47 -10.99 -18.37
C GLU A 213 -13.03 -11.51 -18.15
N PHE A 214 -12.83 -12.35 -17.13
CA PHE A 214 -11.59 -13.11 -16.92
C PHE A 214 -11.43 -14.06 -18.11
N LEU A 215 -10.96 -13.54 -19.24
CA LEU A 215 -10.57 -14.34 -20.39
C LEU A 215 -9.13 -14.78 -20.17
N THR A 216 -9.05 -16.00 -19.65
CA THR A 216 -7.90 -16.89 -19.69
C THR A 216 -7.44 -17.12 -21.13
N GLU A 217 -6.59 -16.24 -21.65
CA GLU A 217 -5.57 -16.61 -22.64
C GLU A 217 -4.28 -15.88 -22.25
N PRO A 218 -3.11 -16.56 -22.23
CA PRO A 218 -1.84 -15.93 -21.90
C PRO A 218 -1.46 -14.99 -23.05
N GLY A 219 -1.87 -13.74 -22.93
CA GLY A 219 -1.68 -12.73 -23.95
C GLY A 219 -0.37 -11.98 -23.78
N TYR A 220 0.77 -12.66 -23.94
CA TYR A 220 2.02 -12.11 -24.50
C TYR A 220 2.82 -13.25 -25.15
N GLU A 221 3.66 -12.89 -26.14
CA GLU A 221 4.28 -13.84 -27.07
C GLU A 221 4.85 -15.06 -26.34
N PRO A 222 4.40 -16.29 -26.65
CA PRO A 222 4.91 -17.52 -26.03
C PRO A 222 6.44 -17.61 -26.02
N GLU A 223 7.08 -16.90 -26.94
CA GLU A 223 8.52 -16.79 -27.11
C GLU A 223 9.18 -15.99 -25.96
N ILE A 224 8.57 -14.91 -25.45
CA ILE A 224 9.07 -14.17 -24.27
C ILE A 224 8.90 -15.00 -22.99
N ALA A 225 7.73 -15.62 -22.82
CA ALA A 225 7.49 -16.49 -21.67
C ALA A 225 8.47 -17.67 -21.67
N GLN A 226 8.72 -18.29 -22.83
CA GLN A 226 9.72 -19.35 -22.97
C GLN A 226 11.14 -18.83 -22.72
N PHE A 227 11.49 -17.65 -23.22
CA PHE A 227 12.79 -17.02 -23.00
C PHE A 227 13.09 -16.86 -21.50
N PHE A 228 12.12 -16.38 -20.72
CA PHE A 228 12.27 -16.35 -19.26
C PHE A 228 12.24 -17.76 -18.66
N ALA A 229 11.39 -18.65 -19.16
CA ALA A 229 11.28 -20.04 -18.69
C ALA A 229 12.54 -20.90 -18.95
N ASP A 230 13.38 -20.52 -19.90
CA ASP A 230 14.66 -21.17 -20.18
C ASP A 230 15.81 -20.57 -19.38
N TYR A 231 15.59 -19.43 -18.72
CA TYR A 231 16.62 -18.77 -17.94
C TYR A 231 16.87 -19.49 -16.62
N GLU A 232 18.13 -19.84 -16.39
CA GLU A 232 18.67 -20.40 -15.15
C GLU A 232 19.73 -19.46 -14.57
N LEU A 233 19.76 -19.36 -13.25
CA LEU A 233 20.79 -18.58 -12.56
C LEU A 233 22.17 -19.22 -12.75
N PRO A 234 23.20 -18.47 -13.18
CA PRO A 234 24.53 -19.02 -13.41
C PRO A 234 25.17 -19.52 -12.12
N GLU A 235 25.84 -20.69 -12.15
CA GLU A 235 26.57 -21.18 -10.97
C GLU A 235 27.84 -20.38 -10.67
N GLU A 236 28.45 -19.79 -11.71
CA GLU A 236 29.70 -19.05 -11.59
C GLU A 236 29.53 -17.76 -10.79
N GLY A 237 30.43 -17.54 -9.83
CA GLY A 237 30.42 -16.35 -8.97
C GLY A 237 29.37 -16.37 -7.86
N GLN A 238 28.60 -17.45 -7.67
CA GLN A 238 27.70 -17.59 -6.53
C GLN A 238 28.48 -17.67 -5.22
N ILE A 239 28.03 -16.90 -4.24
CA ILE A 239 28.57 -16.91 -2.89
C ILE A 239 28.00 -18.13 -2.13
N PRO A 240 28.82 -18.91 -1.41
CA PRO A 240 28.36 -20.03 -0.58
C PRO A 240 27.31 -19.61 0.45
N LYS A 241 26.30 -20.45 0.69
CA LYS A 241 25.19 -20.16 1.63
C LYS A 241 25.64 -19.91 3.08
N ASP A 242 26.80 -20.42 3.46
CA ASP A 242 27.41 -20.22 4.78
C ASP A 242 28.27 -18.94 4.90
N ASP A 243 28.39 -18.18 3.81
CA ASP A 243 29.11 -16.90 3.81
C ASP A 243 28.38 -15.83 4.64
N PRO A 244 29.12 -14.96 5.37
CA PRO A 244 28.53 -13.86 6.13
C PRO A 244 27.68 -12.89 5.31
N THR A 245 27.82 -12.84 3.99
CA THR A 245 26.96 -12.03 3.09
C THR A 245 25.48 -12.42 3.22
N TYR A 246 25.17 -13.66 3.62
CA TYR A 246 23.81 -14.09 3.88
C TYR A 246 23.28 -13.74 5.28
N GLN A 247 24.06 -13.05 6.13
CA GLN A 247 23.56 -12.60 7.43
C GLN A 247 22.39 -11.62 7.24
N GLY A 248 21.21 -12.00 7.74
CA GLY A 248 20.00 -11.18 7.65
C GLY A 248 19.19 -11.36 6.36
N VAL A 249 19.55 -12.31 5.49
CA VAL A 249 18.78 -12.65 4.29
C VAL A 249 18.51 -14.15 4.20
N ASN A 250 17.43 -14.56 3.55
CA ASN A 250 17.07 -15.97 3.43
C ASN A 250 17.91 -16.68 2.35
N ALA A 251 18.98 -17.36 2.77
CA ALA A 251 19.88 -18.11 1.87
C ALA A 251 19.22 -19.28 1.11
N GLU A 252 18.03 -19.71 1.53
CA GLU A 252 17.26 -20.73 0.79
C GLU A 252 16.48 -20.13 -0.37
N GLN A 253 16.00 -18.90 -0.23
CA GLN A 253 15.22 -18.20 -1.27
C GLN A 253 16.08 -17.35 -2.18
N LEU A 254 17.26 -16.92 -1.72
CA LEU A 254 18.09 -15.97 -2.46
C LEU A 254 19.43 -16.56 -2.89
N VAL A 255 19.99 -16.02 -3.97
CA VAL A 255 21.32 -16.33 -4.51
C VAL A 255 22.11 -15.04 -4.63
N ALA A 256 23.15 -14.91 -3.81
CA ALA A 256 24.09 -13.79 -3.84
C ALA A 256 25.30 -14.11 -4.74
N TYR A 257 25.81 -13.10 -5.43
CA TYR A 257 27.00 -13.21 -6.29
C TYR A 257 28.13 -12.28 -5.81
N GLU A 258 29.36 -12.66 -6.13
CA GLU A 258 30.58 -11.92 -5.77
C GLU A 258 30.59 -10.46 -6.27
N ASN A 259 29.93 -10.18 -7.40
CA ASN A 259 29.78 -8.82 -7.92
C ASN A 259 28.81 -7.95 -7.10
N GLY A 260 28.10 -8.53 -6.13
CA GLY A 260 27.17 -7.83 -5.24
C GLY A 260 25.72 -7.86 -5.70
N MET A 261 25.37 -8.73 -6.66
CA MET A 261 24.00 -8.92 -7.14
C MET A 261 23.29 -10.00 -6.32
N LEU A 262 21.99 -9.84 -6.10
CA LEU A 262 21.15 -10.76 -5.34
C LEU A 262 19.89 -11.10 -6.15
N PHE A 263 19.64 -12.40 -6.32
CA PHE A 263 18.54 -12.91 -7.13
C PHE A 263 17.62 -13.80 -6.30
N ASP A 264 16.34 -13.81 -6.66
CA ASP A 264 15.39 -14.81 -6.18
C ASP A 264 15.66 -16.15 -6.87
N ARG A 265 15.80 -17.22 -6.08
CA ARG A 265 16.16 -18.55 -6.56
C ARG A 265 15.06 -19.18 -7.43
N SER A 266 13.79 -18.87 -7.15
CA SER A 266 12.66 -19.53 -7.81
C SER A 266 12.35 -18.93 -9.19
N SER A 267 12.32 -17.61 -9.27
CA SER A 267 12.01 -16.88 -10.50
C SER A 267 13.26 -16.59 -11.34
N GLY A 268 14.43 -16.47 -10.69
CA GLY A 268 15.68 -16.02 -11.30
C GLY A 268 15.78 -14.50 -11.45
N GLN A 269 14.81 -13.73 -10.95
CA GLN A 269 14.85 -12.27 -11.03
C GLN A 269 15.87 -11.66 -10.07
N MET A 270 16.46 -10.53 -10.44
CA MET A 270 17.23 -9.71 -9.50
C MET A 270 16.27 -9.06 -8.49
N VAL A 271 16.53 -9.23 -7.20
CA VAL A 271 15.75 -8.62 -6.11
C VAL A 271 16.49 -7.48 -5.42
N ALA A 272 17.83 -7.50 -5.47
CA ALA A 272 18.64 -6.43 -4.91
C ALA A 272 20.04 -6.39 -5.55
N ARG A 273 20.69 -5.25 -5.40
CA ARG A 273 22.11 -5.08 -5.70
C ARG A 273 22.78 -4.28 -4.59
N ARG A 274 24.03 -4.59 -4.30
CA ARG A 274 24.82 -3.88 -3.30
C ARG A 274 25.12 -2.47 -3.78
N HIS A 275 24.88 -1.48 -2.94
CA HIS A 275 25.30 -0.10 -3.17
C HIS A 275 26.62 0.15 -2.43
N TYR A 276 27.68 0.46 -3.16
CA TYR A 276 28.97 0.81 -2.58
C TYR A 276 29.01 2.29 -2.18
N HIS A 277 29.72 2.62 -1.11
CA HIS A 277 29.82 4.00 -0.58
C HIS A 277 30.46 4.98 -1.56
N ASP A 278 31.22 4.50 -2.53
CA ASP A 278 31.83 5.30 -3.59
C ASP A 278 30.88 5.58 -4.77
N GLY A 279 29.63 5.09 -4.69
CA GLY A 279 28.63 5.23 -5.75
C GLY A 279 28.79 4.22 -6.88
N THR A 280 29.74 3.27 -6.78
CA THR A 280 29.88 2.20 -7.76
C THR A 280 28.63 1.33 -7.74
N VAL A 281 28.13 1.02 -8.94
CA VAL A 281 26.99 0.12 -9.14
C VAL A 281 27.53 -1.22 -9.65
N PRO A 282 27.12 -2.36 -9.06
CA PRO A 282 27.40 -3.67 -9.61
C PRO A 282 26.93 -3.80 -11.06
N GLU A 283 27.81 -4.29 -11.93
CA GLU A 283 27.47 -4.65 -13.30
C GLU A 283 27.16 -6.15 -13.37
N PRO A 284 26.07 -6.56 -14.05
CA PRO A 284 25.80 -7.97 -14.29
C PRO A 284 26.82 -8.58 -15.25
N THR A 285 27.09 -9.88 -15.09
CA THR A 285 27.70 -10.66 -16.18
C THR A 285 26.68 -10.87 -17.30
N PRO A 286 27.10 -11.24 -18.53
CA PRO A 286 26.16 -11.56 -19.61
C PRO A 286 25.12 -12.62 -19.21
N GLU A 287 25.53 -13.63 -18.44
CA GLU A 287 24.66 -14.71 -17.94
C GLU A 287 23.70 -14.24 -16.84
N GLN A 288 23.94 -13.09 -16.22
CA GLN A 288 23.05 -12.48 -15.22
C GLN A 288 22.07 -11.49 -15.85
N ALA A 289 22.30 -11.06 -17.10
CA ALA A 289 21.57 -9.97 -17.74
C ALA A 289 20.05 -10.21 -17.74
N THR A 290 19.60 -11.41 -18.13
CA THR A 290 18.17 -11.76 -18.13
C THR A 290 17.53 -11.63 -16.74
N GLY A 291 18.22 -12.06 -15.68
CA GLY A 291 17.73 -11.89 -14.31
C GLY A 291 17.59 -10.42 -13.91
N VAL A 292 18.52 -9.56 -14.35
CA VAL A 292 18.45 -8.11 -14.12
C VAL A 292 17.33 -7.45 -14.92
N VAL A 293 17.10 -7.90 -16.16
CA VAL A 293 15.97 -7.47 -17.00
C VAL A 293 14.65 -7.77 -16.28
N MET A 294 14.45 -9.00 -15.78
CA MET A 294 13.26 -9.37 -15.01
C MET A 294 13.10 -8.50 -13.76
N GLY A 295 14.17 -8.30 -12.98
CA GLY A 295 14.13 -7.45 -11.78
C GLY A 295 13.80 -5.98 -12.09
N SER A 296 14.29 -5.46 -13.22
CA SER A 296 14.00 -4.08 -13.66
C SER A 296 12.54 -3.90 -14.09
N ILE A 297 11.95 -4.93 -14.71
CA ILE A 297 10.52 -4.95 -15.04
C ILE A 297 9.68 -4.99 -13.77
N VAL A 298 10.05 -5.80 -12.77
CA VAL A 298 9.35 -5.83 -11.47
C VAL A 298 9.47 -4.52 -10.72
N ASP A 299 10.63 -3.88 -10.71
CA ASP A 299 10.81 -2.59 -10.06
C ASP A 299 9.97 -1.49 -10.76
N ALA A 300 9.91 -1.51 -12.09
CA ALA A 300 9.01 -0.65 -12.84
C ALA A 300 7.53 -0.86 -12.48
N ALA A 301 7.11 -2.11 -12.25
CA ALA A 301 5.74 -2.45 -11.89
C ALA A 301 5.40 -2.13 -10.41
N SER A 302 6.38 -2.15 -9.52
CA SER A 302 6.18 -2.05 -8.06
C SER A 302 5.94 -0.62 -7.55
N ASN A 303 6.18 0.40 -8.38
CA ASN A 303 6.24 1.78 -7.92
C ASN A 303 4.86 2.49 -7.85
N GLY A 304 3.90 1.99 -7.06
CA GLY A 304 2.81 2.84 -6.56
C GLY A 304 1.52 2.98 -7.41
N GLY A 305 1.37 2.25 -8.52
CA GLY A 305 0.10 2.25 -9.27
C GLY A 305 -0.18 3.54 -10.08
N ALA A 306 -1.15 3.47 -10.99
CA ALA A 306 -1.32 4.45 -12.07
C ALA A 306 -1.59 5.90 -11.60
N GLN A 307 -2.18 6.07 -10.42
CA GLN A 307 -2.53 7.39 -9.87
C GLN A 307 -1.33 8.09 -9.22
N ILE A 308 -0.42 7.36 -8.56
CA ILE A 308 0.84 7.92 -8.07
C ILE A 308 1.71 8.38 -9.25
N HIS A 309 1.68 7.64 -10.36
CA HIS A 309 2.38 8.04 -11.58
C HIS A 309 1.76 9.24 -12.30
N ALA A 310 0.43 9.41 -12.23
CA ALA A 310 -0.22 10.56 -12.87
C ALA A 310 0.19 11.90 -12.22
N SER A 311 0.49 11.89 -10.92
CA SER A 311 0.94 13.05 -10.14
C SER A 311 2.47 13.21 -10.12
N GLN A 312 3.24 12.11 -10.06
CA GLN A 312 4.71 12.14 -9.98
C GLN A 312 5.43 11.98 -11.33
N GLY A 313 4.70 11.64 -12.38
CA GLY A 313 5.22 11.35 -13.71
C GLY A 313 5.81 9.94 -13.84
N SER A 314 6.14 9.55 -15.07
CA SER A 314 6.57 8.19 -15.39
C SER A 314 8.08 7.99 -15.46
N ALA A 315 8.85 8.97 -14.99
CA ALA A 315 10.31 9.01 -15.14
C ALA A 315 11.01 7.77 -14.57
N HIS A 316 10.55 7.25 -13.43
CA HIS A 316 11.12 6.05 -12.82
C HIS A 316 10.92 4.80 -13.69
N MET A 317 9.69 4.54 -14.15
CA MET A 317 9.38 3.35 -14.95
C MET A 317 10.07 3.42 -16.30
N ILE A 318 10.05 4.59 -16.95
CA ILE A 318 10.80 4.82 -18.18
C ILE A 318 12.28 4.50 -17.98
N LYS A 319 12.88 4.97 -16.88
CA LYS A 319 14.29 4.67 -16.56
C LYS A 319 14.52 3.17 -16.40
N ARG A 320 13.71 2.48 -15.58
CA ARG A 320 13.87 1.03 -15.34
C ARG A 320 13.67 0.18 -16.59
N LEU A 321 12.69 0.52 -17.41
CA LEU A 321 12.47 -0.17 -18.69
C LEU A 321 13.57 0.15 -19.71
N THR A 322 14.16 1.34 -19.67
CA THR A 322 15.35 1.66 -20.47
C THR A 322 16.56 0.84 -20.02
N GLU A 323 16.81 0.73 -18.71
CA GLU A 323 17.86 -0.14 -18.15
C GLU A 323 17.66 -1.60 -18.56
N ALA A 324 16.40 -2.10 -18.50
CA ALA A 324 16.05 -3.43 -18.98
C ALA A 324 16.33 -3.60 -20.48
N LYS A 325 15.98 -2.59 -21.29
CA LYS A 325 16.21 -2.60 -22.73
C LYS A 325 17.70 -2.64 -23.08
N GLU A 326 18.52 -1.86 -22.39
CA GLU A 326 19.97 -1.79 -22.65
C GLU A 326 20.70 -3.11 -22.37
N LEU A 327 20.16 -3.93 -21.47
CA LEU A 327 20.69 -5.26 -21.11
C LEU A 327 20.07 -6.41 -21.90
N ASN A 328 18.94 -6.17 -22.56
CA ASN A 328 18.19 -7.21 -23.25
C ASN A 328 18.83 -7.56 -24.60
N GLU A 329 18.98 -8.85 -24.87
CA GLU A 329 19.47 -9.38 -26.15
C GLU A 329 18.37 -10.10 -26.96
N PHE A 330 17.14 -10.17 -26.45
CA PHE A 330 16.02 -10.88 -27.08
C PHE A 330 15.08 -9.92 -27.81
N GLU A 331 15.03 -10.01 -29.15
CA GLU A 331 14.34 -9.05 -30.03
C GLU A 331 12.87 -8.83 -29.66
N SER A 332 12.09 -9.90 -29.44
CA SER A 332 10.67 -9.77 -29.06
C SER A 332 10.47 -9.03 -27.73
N LEU A 333 11.38 -9.20 -26.78
CA LEU A 333 11.32 -8.45 -25.52
C LEU A 333 11.72 -6.99 -25.72
N GLU A 334 12.64 -6.69 -26.64
CA GLU A 334 13.01 -5.31 -26.98
C GLU A 334 11.82 -4.55 -27.56
N GLU A 335 11.10 -5.15 -28.52
CA GLU A 335 9.89 -4.54 -29.10
C GLU A 335 8.82 -4.27 -28.04
N TRP A 336 8.66 -5.21 -27.09
CA TRP A 336 7.75 -5.03 -25.98
C TRP A 336 8.17 -3.88 -25.06
N LEU A 337 9.45 -3.82 -24.67
CA LEU A 337 10.01 -2.76 -23.83
C LEU A 337 9.85 -1.38 -24.49
N ASP A 338 10.11 -1.28 -25.79
CA ASP A 338 9.90 -0.04 -26.56
C ASP A 338 8.45 0.41 -26.55
N ALA A 339 7.52 -0.52 -26.75
CA ALA A 339 6.09 -0.20 -26.71
C ALA A 339 5.68 0.39 -25.35
N ARG A 340 6.16 -0.19 -24.24
CA ARG A 340 5.86 0.29 -22.88
C ARG A 340 6.51 1.64 -22.59
N ILE A 341 7.79 1.81 -22.93
CA ILE A 341 8.52 3.08 -22.77
C ILE A 341 7.78 4.21 -23.50
N GLU A 342 7.36 3.97 -24.75
CA GLU A 342 6.61 4.95 -25.53
C GLU A 342 5.19 5.18 -24.98
N GLY A 343 4.55 4.17 -24.41
CA GLY A 343 3.28 4.28 -23.70
C GLY A 343 3.35 5.25 -22.52
N TYR A 344 4.33 5.08 -21.63
CA TYR A 344 4.56 5.98 -20.49
C TYR A 344 4.91 7.41 -20.92
N LYS A 345 5.77 7.57 -21.95
CA LYS A 345 6.08 8.92 -22.49
C LYS A 345 4.85 9.61 -23.06
N LYS A 346 3.97 8.87 -23.75
CA LYS A 346 2.71 9.41 -24.26
C LYS A 346 1.80 9.83 -23.13
N ALA A 347 1.71 9.04 -22.06
CA ALA A 347 0.92 9.39 -20.89
C ALA A 347 1.41 10.68 -20.23
N ASP A 348 2.72 10.82 -20.01
CA ASP A 348 3.32 12.03 -19.43
C ASP A 348 3.08 13.28 -20.30
N ALA A 349 2.92 13.12 -21.61
CA ALA A 349 2.65 14.21 -22.55
C ALA A 349 1.17 14.65 -22.59
N LEU A 350 0.23 13.90 -21.98
CA LEU A 350 -1.18 14.26 -21.96
C LEU A 350 -1.47 15.37 -20.95
N GLU A 351 -2.09 16.47 -21.37
CA GLU A 351 -2.52 17.56 -20.46
C GLU A 351 -3.79 17.19 -19.67
N ASN A 352 -4.62 16.31 -20.22
CA ASN A 352 -5.83 15.84 -19.57
C ASN A 352 -5.49 14.74 -18.55
N VAL A 353 -5.88 14.96 -17.29
CA VAL A 353 -5.59 14.05 -16.17
C VAL A 353 -6.30 12.71 -16.31
N GLU A 354 -7.56 12.69 -16.75
CA GLU A 354 -8.35 11.46 -16.93
C GLU A 354 -7.74 10.56 -18.01
N ASP A 355 -7.41 11.13 -19.18
CA ASP A 355 -6.77 10.40 -20.27
C ASP A 355 -5.37 9.89 -19.86
N ARG A 356 -4.63 10.69 -19.09
CA ARG A 356 -3.32 10.31 -18.53
C ARG A 356 -3.46 9.11 -17.59
N VAL A 357 -4.35 9.19 -16.60
CA VAL A 357 -4.58 8.11 -15.61
C VAL A 357 -5.00 6.82 -16.32
N LYS A 358 -5.89 6.91 -17.31
CA LYS A 358 -6.31 5.76 -18.09
C LYS A 358 -5.14 5.10 -18.81
N LEU A 359 -4.33 5.88 -19.53
CA LEU A 359 -3.20 5.31 -20.27
C LEU A 359 -2.15 4.70 -19.31
N LEU A 360 -1.86 5.35 -18.18
CA LEU A 360 -0.97 4.78 -17.16
C LEU A 360 -1.51 3.48 -16.55
N THR A 361 -2.84 3.38 -16.40
CA THR A 361 -3.50 2.16 -15.93
C THR A 361 -3.33 1.03 -16.92
N ASP A 362 -3.55 1.31 -18.21
CA ASP A 362 -3.38 0.32 -19.28
C ASP A 362 -1.91 -0.14 -19.35
N GLU A 363 -0.94 0.77 -19.33
CA GLU A 363 0.49 0.41 -19.38
C GLU A 363 0.93 -0.40 -18.14
N ASN A 364 0.44 -0.05 -16.94
CA ASN A 364 0.69 -0.83 -15.72
C ASN A 364 0.06 -2.22 -15.78
N ALA A 365 -1.13 -2.36 -16.38
CA ALA A 365 -1.76 -3.66 -16.56
C ALA A 365 -0.90 -4.56 -17.46
N GLU A 366 -0.31 -4.01 -18.51
CA GLU A 366 0.60 -4.75 -19.39
C GLU A 366 1.92 -5.12 -18.68
N LEU A 367 2.50 -4.22 -17.87
CA LEU A 367 3.65 -4.56 -17.02
C LEU A 367 3.35 -5.73 -16.10
N ASN A 368 2.21 -5.70 -15.38
CA ASN A 368 1.84 -6.75 -14.43
C ASN A 368 1.63 -8.11 -15.11
N LYS A 369 1.06 -8.12 -16.33
CA LYS A 369 0.98 -9.35 -17.13
C LYS A 369 2.37 -9.90 -17.44
N MET A 370 3.33 -9.05 -17.78
CA MET A 370 4.71 -9.47 -18.02
C MET A 370 5.36 -10.05 -16.76
N VAL A 371 5.19 -9.40 -15.61
CA VAL A 371 5.70 -9.91 -14.32
C VAL A 371 5.16 -11.31 -14.02
N ALA A 372 3.87 -11.56 -14.28
CA ALA A 372 3.28 -12.87 -14.07
C ALA A 372 3.94 -13.97 -14.93
N THR A 373 4.51 -13.64 -16.09
CA THR A 373 5.16 -14.64 -16.97
C THR A 373 6.37 -15.34 -16.36
N PHE A 374 7.04 -14.72 -15.39
CA PHE A 374 8.23 -15.27 -14.75
C PHE A 374 8.13 -15.41 -13.22
N MET A 375 7.03 -14.96 -12.61
CA MET A 375 6.73 -15.21 -11.18
C MET A 375 6.08 -16.57 -10.93
N ASP A 376 5.33 -17.12 -11.89
CA ASP A 376 4.57 -18.39 -11.73
C ASP A 376 5.43 -19.67 -11.86
N ARG A 377 6.77 -19.57 -11.82
CA ARG A 377 7.71 -20.70 -11.99
C ARG A 377 7.81 -21.63 -10.75
N GLN A 378 6.79 -21.66 -9.89
CA GLN A 378 6.77 -22.56 -8.73
C GLN A 378 6.41 -23.99 -9.17
N ASP A 379 7.44 -24.78 -9.48
CA ASP A 379 7.35 -26.26 -9.61
C ASP A 379 7.27 -26.97 -8.25
#